data_AF-F8L5T7-F1
#
_entry.id   AF-F8L5T7-F1
#
_cell.length_a   1.000
_cell.length_b   1.000
_cell.length_c   1.000
_cell.angle_alpha   90.00
_cell.angle_beta   90.00
_cell.angle_gamma   90.00
#
_symmetry.space_group_name_H-M   'P 1'
#
loop_
_entity.id
_entity.type
_entity.pdbx_description
1 polymer ?
#
loop_
_entity_poly.entity_id
_entity_poly.type
_entity_poly.pdbx_seq_one_letter_code
_entity_poly.pdbx_strand_id
1 'polypeptide(L)'
;MEMVPIEKLEHLKIVGEDEEASLYYTGLNKGYVRNALKPFEFLFISPWAFDMNVGVDKKYASSRELHSRFYTSLNVAYRQESDMWNFVRFLKFWGWNL
;
A
#
# COMPACT_ATOMS: atom_id res chain seq x y z
N MET A 1 -27.83 -2.28 12.96
CA MET A 1 -26.46 -2.52 12.46
C MET A 1 -25.64 -1.32 12.85
N GLU A 2 -24.70 -1.48 13.77
CA GLU A 2 -23.89 -0.38 14.29
C GLU A 2 -22.68 -0.18 13.36
N MET A 3 -22.52 1.04 12.83
CA MET A 3 -21.38 1.39 11.99
C MET A 3 -20.25 1.82 12.92
N VAL A 4 -19.21 1.00 13.00
CA VAL A 4 -17.98 1.32 13.74
C VAL A 4 -16.87 1.76 12.79
N PRO A 5 -15.93 2.63 13.25
CA PRO A 5 -14.78 3.03 12.45
C PRO A 5 -13.93 1.81 12.04
N ILE A 6 -13.42 1.83 10.81
CA ILE A 6 -12.67 0.71 10.22
C ILE A 6 -11.38 0.41 11.00
N GLU A 7 -10.83 1.42 11.70
CA GLU A 7 -9.63 1.32 12.54
C GLU A 7 -9.81 0.32 13.69
N LYS A 8 -11.05 0.10 14.15
CA LYS A 8 -11.33 -0.92 15.17
C LYS A 8 -11.05 -2.34 14.67
N LEU A 9 -11.07 -2.58 13.36
CA LEU A 9 -10.74 -3.88 12.76
C LEU A 9 -9.23 -4.14 12.73
N GLU A 10 -8.39 -3.14 13.00
CA GLU A 10 -6.94 -3.32 13.00
C GLU A 10 -6.40 -3.92 14.30
N HIS A 11 -7.21 -3.89 15.36
CA HIS A 11 -6.89 -4.30 16.72
C HIS A 11 -7.94 -5.30 17.25
N LEU A 12 -8.19 -6.38 16.49
CA LEU A 12 -9.15 -7.38 16.88
C LEU A 12 -8.53 -8.31 17.93
N LYS A 13 -9.11 -8.35 19.13
CA LYS A 13 -8.68 -9.33 20.13
C LYS A 13 -9.11 -10.73 19.72
N ILE A 14 -8.17 -11.67 19.72
CA ILE A 14 -8.48 -13.10 19.52
C ILE A 14 -9.00 -13.63 20.86
N VAL A 15 -10.19 -14.24 20.87
CA VAL A 15 -10.81 -14.73 22.11
C VAL A 15 -9.99 -15.90 22.66
N GLY A 16 -9.44 -15.74 23.86
CA GLY A 16 -8.64 -16.77 24.54
C GLY A 16 -7.12 -16.64 24.36
N GLU A 17 -6.66 -15.62 23.64
CA GLU A 17 -5.24 -15.29 23.47
C GLU A 17 -4.96 -13.85 23.92
N ASP A 18 -3.74 -13.57 24.36
CA ASP A 18 -3.30 -12.21 24.68
C ASP A 18 -2.88 -11.40 23.42
N GLU A 19 -2.97 -12.02 22.24
CA GLU A 19 -2.56 -11.41 20.97
C GLU A 19 -3.72 -10.70 20.23
N GLU A 20 -3.38 -9.60 19.56
CA GLU A 20 -4.28 -8.89 18.64
C GLU A 20 -4.09 -9.39 17.20
N ALA A 21 -5.18 -9.76 16.54
CA ALA A 21 -5.23 -9.99 15.10
C ALA A 21 -5.26 -8.65 14.35
N SER A 22 -4.26 -8.46 13.49
CA SER A 22 -4.18 -7.33 12.57
C SER A 22 -3.83 -7.80 11.16
N LEU A 23 -4.48 -7.19 10.16
CA LEU A 23 -4.19 -7.46 8.75
C LEU A 23 -2.91 -6.76 8.26
N TYR A 24 -2.34 -5.83 9.03
CA TYR A 24 -1.22 -4.99 8.61
C TYR A 24 0.03 -5.23 9.46
N TYR A 25 1.21 -5.07 8.86
CA TYR A 25 2.47 -5.04 9.61
C TYR A 25 2.60 -3.74 10.43
N THR A 26 3.41 -3.80 11.49
CA THR A 26 3.81 -2.64 12.31
C THR A 26 5.29 -2.29 12.04
N GLY A 27 5.78 -1.18 12.59
CA GLY A 27 7.18 -0.78 12.46
C GLY A 27 7.55 -0.34 11.03
N LEU A 28 8.70 -0.82 10.52
CA LEU A 28 9.25 -0.42 9.21
C LEU A 28 8.33 -0.78 8.03
N ASN A 29 7.54 -1.85 8.16
CA ASN A 29 6.61 -2.31 7.14
C ASN A 29 5.18 -1.81 7.38
N LYS A 30 5.00 -0.75 8.18
CA LYS A 30 3.68 -0.19 8.44
C LYS A 30 2.95 0.15 7.14
N GLY A 31 1.71 -0.30 7.04
CA GLY A 31 0.85 -0.10 5.87
C GLY A 31 0.90 -1.21 4.83
N TYR A 32 1.76 -2.21 4.98
CA TYR A 32 1.71 -3.41 4.14
C TYR A 32 0.80 -4.47 4.77
N VAL A 33 0.02 -5.15 3.94
CA VAL A 33 -0.83 -6.27 4.34
C VAL A 33 0.03 -7.49 4.65
N ARG A 34 -0.23 -8.15 5.78
CA ARG A 34 0.50 -9.34 6.21
C ARG A 34 0.29 -10.49 5.22
N ASN A 35 1.37 -11.18 4.88
CA ASN A 35 1.35 -12.39 4.05
C ASN A 35 0.70 -12.22 2.66
N ALA A 36 0.63 -10.98 2.15
CA ALA A 36 0.00 -10.67 0.86
C ALA A 36 1.02 -10.47 -0.28
N LEU A 37 2.18 -11.13 -0.19
CA LEU A 37 3.21 -11.08 -1.25
C LEU A 37 2.78 -11.95 -2.43
N LYS A 38 2.82 -11.39 -3.64
CA LYS A 38 2.63 -12.11 -4.91
C LYS A 38 3.99 -12.48 -5.50
N PRO A 39 4.45 -13.75 -5.40
CA PRO A 39 5.84 -14.11 -5.70
C PRO A 39 6.23 -13.85 -7.15
N PHE A 40 5.33 -14.07 -8.10
CA PHE A 40 5.61 -13.85 -9.52
C PHE A 40 5.70 -12.36 -9.86
N GLU A 41 4.81 -11.51 -9.34
CA GLU A 41 4.90 -10.06 -9.52
C GLU A 41 6.21 -9.54 -8.92
N PHE A 42 6.54 -9.98 -7.71
CA PHE A 42 7.81 -9.63 -7.08
C PHE A 42 9.00 -10.05 -7.94
N LEU A 43 9.07 -11.31 -8.38
CA LEU A 43 10.21 -11.83 -9.14
C LEU A 43 10.40 -11.13 -10.49
N PHE A 44 9.31 -10.91 -11.23
CA PHE A 44 9.38 -10.43 -12.60
C PHE A 44 9.39 -8.90 -12.71
N ILE A 45 8.93 -8.16 -11.71
CA ILE A 45 8.76 -6.70 -11.80
C ILE A 45 9.71 -5.94 -10.88
N SER A 46 10.04 -6.47 -9.69
CA SER A 46 10.94 -5.78 -8.75
C SER A 46 12.28 -5.35 -9.36
N PRO A 47 12.96 -6.16 -10.21
CA PRO A 47 14.22 -5.74 -10.84
C PRO A 47 14.07 -4.52 -11.76
N TRP A 48 12.96 -4.42 -12.49
CA TRP A 48 12.69 -3.31 -13.40
C TRP A 48 12.24 -2.06 -12.65
N ALA A 49 11.41 -2.26 -11.62
CA ALA A 49 10.88 -1.19 -10.81
C ALA A 49 11.89 -0.67 -9.78
N PHE A 50 12.96 -1.40 -9.45
CA PHE A 50 13.87 -1.15 -8.31
C PHE A 50 13.12 -0.98 -6.98
N ASP A 51 12.17 -1.86 -6.70
CA ASP A 51 11.33 -1.84 -5.50
C ASP A 51 11.06 -3.26 -5.02
N MET A 52 11.40 -3.57 -3.76
CA MET A 52 11.22 -4.89 -3.15
C MET A 52 9.81 -5.12 -2.59
N ASN A 53 8.93 -4.13 -2.69
CA ASN A 53 7.56 -4.25 -2.20
C ASN A 53 6.54 -4.41 -3.34
N VAL A 54 7.00 -4.71 -4.55
CA VAL A 54 6.12 -5.00 -5.68
C VAL A 54 5.33 -6.28 -5.40
N GLY A 55 4.03 -6.23 -5.70
CA GLY A 55 3.12 -7.35 -5.47
C GLY A 55 2.70 -7.54 -4.02
N VAL A 56 3.00 -6.60 -3.12
CA VAL A 56 2.47 -6.58 -1.75
C VAL A 56 1.31 -5.59 -1.67
N ASP A 57 0.16 -6.07 -1.21
CA ASP A 57 -1.01 -5.23 -0.99
C ASP A 57 -0.75 -4.22 0.14
N LYS A 58 -1.34 -3.03 0.03
CA LYS A 58 -1.13 -1.91 0.95
C LYS A 58 -2.46 -1.47 1.57
N LYS A 59 -2.41 -0.98 2.81
CA LYS A 59 -3.52 -0.31 3.48
C LYS A 59 -3.91 0.92 2.66
N TYR A 60 -5.22 1.09 2.45
CA TYR A 60 -5.76 2.34 1.93
C TYR A 60 -5.79 3.37 3.06
N ALA A 61 -4.94 4.38 3.00
CA ALA A 61 -4.87 5.47 3.98
C ALA A 61 -4.42 6.77 3.31
N SER A 62 -4.02 7.79 4.06
CA SER A 62 -3.37 8.97 3.48
C SER A 62 -1.87 8.74 3.27
N SER A 63 -1.28 9.38 2.23
CA SER A 63 0.17 9.36 2.01
C SER A 63 0.99 9.97 3.16
N ARG A 64 0.33 10.77 4.01
CA ARG A 64 0.90 11.36 5.22
C ARG A 64 1.03 10.34 6.35
N GLU A 65 0.17 9.34 6.38
CA GLU A 65 0.17 8.27 7.41
C GLU A 65 1.02 7.07 7.02
N LEU A 66 1.03 6.74 5.73
CA LEU A 66 1.76 5.62 5.17
C LEU A 66 2.81 6.15 4.21
N HIS A 67 4.09 6.10 4.62
CA HIS A 67 5.22 6.44 3.76
C HIS A 67 5.40 5.51 2.53
N SER A 68 4.44 4.61 2.29
CA SER A 68 4.40 3.74 1.13
C SER A 68 4.04 4.52 -0.14
N ARG A 69 4.85 4.38 -1.19
CA ARG A 69 4.62 5.02 -2.48
C ARG A 69 3.49 4.31 -3.25
N PHE A 70 2.69 5.05 -4.02
CA PHE A 70 1.60 4.50 -4.85
C PHE A 70 1.77 4.91 -6.32
N TYR A 71 2.96 4.65 -6.87
CA TYR A 71 3.27 4.94 -8.27
C TYR A 71 2.73 3.85 -9.22
N THR A 72 2.44 4.23 -10.46
CA THR A 72 1.97 3.29 -11.50
C THR A 72 2.95 3.09 -12.66
N SER A 73 4.02 3.88 -12.74
CA SER A 73 5.06 3.71 -13.76
C SER A 73 6.18 2.78 -13.28
N LEU A 74 6.62 1.85 -14.13
CA LEU A 74 7.83 1.05 -13.89
C LEU A 74 9.12 1.86 -14.04
N ASN A 75 9.10 2.95 -14.82
CA ASN A 75 10.24 3.83 -14.95
C ASN A 75 10.44 4.61 -13.64
N VAL A 76 11.57 4.38 -12.99
CA VAL A 76 11.97 5.00 -11.71
C VAL A 76 11.94 6.53 -11.76
N ALA A 77 12.25 7.12 -12.93
CA ALA A 77 12.24 8.57 -13.12
C ALA A 77 10.83 9.19 -13.02
N TYR A 78 9.77 8.40 -13.25
CA TYR A 78 8.38 8.86 -13.24
C TYR A 78 7.62 8.48 -11.98
N ARG A 79 8.31 8.04 -10.92
CA ARG A 79 7.65 7.59 -9.68
C ARG A 79 6.81 8.67 -9.02
N GLN A 80 7.24 9.92 -9.07
CA GLN A 80 6.50 11.02 -8.44
C GLN A 80 5.34 11.50 -9.31
N GLU A 81 5.54 11.51 -10.62
CA GLU A 81 4.57 11.94 -11.62
C GLU A 81 3.42 10.95 -11.75
N SER A 82 3.73 9.66 -11.63
CA SER A 82 2.77 8.57 -11.66
C SER A 82 2.22 8.19 -10.27
N ASP A 83 2.52 8.97 -9.22
CA ASP A 83 2.06 8.70 -7.87
C ASP A 83 0.56 9.01 -7.73
N MET A 84 -0.25 7.98 -7.55
CA MET A 84 -1.70 8.08 -7.36
C MET A 84 -2.09 8.80 -6.08
N TRP A 85 -1.18 8.94 -5.11
CA TRP A 85 -1.44 9.79 -3.95
C TRP A 85 -1.67 11.25 -4.33
N ASN A 86 -1.06 11.72 -5.43
CA ASN A 86 -1.37 13.02 -6.02
C ASN A 86 -2.19 12.80 -7.29
N PHE A 87 -3.50 12.61 -7.11
CA PHE A 87 -4.39 12.20 -8.19
C PHE A 87 -4.39 13.18 -9.38
N VAL A 88 -4.32 14.49 -9.13
CA VAL A 88 -4.26 15.52 -10.19
C VAL A 88 -2.97 15.37 -11.01
N ARG A 89 -1.82 15.18 -10.36
CA ARG A 89 -0.53 14.98 -11.03
C ARG A 89 -0.52 13.67 -11.82
N PHE A 90 -1.02 12.59 -11.22
CA PHE A 90 -1.20 11.29 -11.85
C PHE A 90 -2.02 11.39 -13.14
N LEU A 91 -3.17 12.07 -13.10
CA LEU A 91 -4.03 12.25 -14.28
C LEU A 91 -3.31 13.02 -15.38
N LYS A 92 -2.62 14.12 -15.05
CA LYS A 92 -1.80 14.86 -16.02
C LYS A 92 -0.69 14.00 -16.63
N PHE A 93 -0.01 13.19 -15.82
CA PHE A 93 1.03 12.28 -16.29
C PHE A 93 0.50 11.28 -17.34
N TRP A 94 -0.73 10.79 -17.15
CA TRP A 94 -1.39 9.90 -18.11
C TRP A 94 -2.12 10.63 -19.25
N GLY A 95 -1.90 11.94 -19.41
CA GLY A 95 -2.43 12.71 -20.54
C GLY A 95 -3.89 13.13 -20.42
N TRP A 96 -4.47 13.07 -19.22
CA TRP A 96 -5.83 13.58 -18.99
C TRP A 96 -5.82 15.10 -19.02
N ASN A 97 -6.79 15.67 -19.73
CA ASN A 97 -6.98 17.12 -19.81
C ASN A 97 -7.94 17.56 -18.70
N LEU A 98 -7.38 18.15 -17.63
CA LEU A 98 -8.08 18.60 -16.42
C LEU A 98 -8.44 20.08 -16.49
#